data_AF-A0A7C4X441-F1
#
_entry.id   AF-A0A7C4X441-F1
#
_cell.length_a   1.000
_cell.length_b   1.000
_cell.length_c   1.000
_cell.angle_alpha   90.00
_cell.angle_beta   90.00
_cell.angle_gamma   90.00
#
_symmetry.space_group_name_H-M   'P 1'
#
loop_
_entity.id
_entity.type
_entity.pdbx_description
1 polymer ?
#
loop_
_entity_poly.entity_id
_entity_poly.type
_entity_poly.pdbx_seq_one_letter_code
_entity_poly.pdbx_strand_id
1 'polypeptide(L)'
;MPLVLGGFVAVIAGILTYAFAAADASALVPVTAEVAYLVLFGIVGLIGYGVAKQNVQNGSLIAAIAGLVLVAFVSGTTGLITGLLLLFGAIWSLAATR
;
A
#
# COMPACT_ATOMS: atom_id res chain seq x y z
N MET A 1 11.47 3.78 7.07
CA MET A 1 10.31 3.77 8.01
C MET A 1 8.99 4.15 7.33
N PRO A 2 8.89 5.17 6.45
CA PRO A 2 7.60 5.54 5.86
C PRO A 2 7.05 4.53 4.84
N LEU A 3 7.90 3.80 4.08
CA LEU A 3 7.46 2.72 3.18
C LEU A 3 6.63 1.66 3.92
N VAL A 4 7.12 1.22 5.07
CA VAL A 4 6.46 0.15 5.86
C VAL A 4 5.10 0.64 6.32
N LEU A 5 5.02 1.88 6.78
CA LEU A 5 3.77 2.46 7.26
C LEU A 5 2.72 2.54 6.16
N GLY A 6 3.06 3.05 4.97
CA GLY A 6 2.13 3.14 3.85
C GLY A 6 1.61 1.77 3.42
N GLY A 7 2.50 0.79 3.25
CA GLY A 7 2.12 -0.57 2.86
C GLY A 7 1.30 -1.30 3.93
N PHE A 8 1.69 -1.18 5.20
CA PHE A 8 0.98 -1.80 6.32
C PHE A 8 -0.42 -1.23 6.49
N VAL A 9 -0.56 0.10 6.48
CA VAL A 9 -1.87 0.76 6.59
C VAL A 9 -2.77 0.38 5.42
N ALA A 10 -2.24 0.28 4.19
CA ALA A 10 -3.02 -0.18 3.04
C ALA A 10 -3.58 -1.59 3.23
N VAL A 11 -2.74 -2.54 3.67
CA VAL A 11 -3.15 -3.93 3.92
C VAL A 11 -4.22 -3.99 5.00
N ILE A 12 -4.00 -3.33 6.15
CA ILE A 12 -4.95 -3.35 7.26
C ILE A 12 -6.27 -2.68 6.87
N ALA A 13 -6.22 -1.54 6.18
CA ALA A 13 -7.42 -0.86 5.71
C ALA A 13 -8.23 -1.75 4.75
N GLY A 14 -7.56 -2.43 3.81
CA GLY A 14 -8.22 -3.38 2.90
C GLY A 14 -8.88 -4.55 3.64
N ILE A 15 -8.15 -5.20 4.56
CA ILE A 15 -8.67 -6.34 5.34
C ILE A 15 -9.86 -5.92 6.20
N LEU A 16 -9.76 -4.80 6.93
CA LEU A 16 -10.83 -4.33 7.80
C LEU A 16 -12.06 -3.89 7.01
N THR A 17 -11.87 -3.20 5.88
CA THR A 17 -12.98 -2.81 4.98
C THR A 17 -13.76 -4.04 4.52
N TYR A 18 -13.05 -5.10 4.13
CA TYR A 18 -13.69 -6.36 3.76
C TYR A 18 -14.42 -7.02 4.94
N ALA A 19 -13.75 -7.11 6.09
CA ALA A 19 -14.30 -7.77 7.27
C ALA A 19 -15.58 -7.09 7.76
N PHE A 20 -15.65 -5.76 7.73
CA PHE A 20 -16.85 -5.02 8.10
C PHE A 20 -17.98 -5.22 7.09
N ALA A 21 -17.69 -5.23 5.78
CA ALA A 21 -18.70 -5.52 4.76
C ALA A 21 -19.28 -6.93 4.91
N ALA A 22 -18.43 -7.93 5.20
CA ALA A 22 -18.87 -9.30 5.43
C ALA A 22 -19.69 -9.44 6.73
N ALA A 23 -19.30 -8.73 7.79
CA ALA A 23 -20.04 -8.72 9.05
C ALA A 23 -21.43 -8.09 8.90
N ASP A 24 -21.51 -6.95 8.20
CA ASP A 24 -22.78 -6.25 7.94
C ASP A 24 -23.74 -7.10 7.09
N ALA A 25 -23.20 -7.79 6.07
CA ALA A 25 -23.97 -8.72 5.26
C ALA A 25 -24.27 -10.06 5.93
N SER A 26 -23.66 -10.36 7.10
CA SER A 26 -23.69 -11.68 7.75
C SER A 26 -23.34 -12.85 6.81
N ALA A 27 -22.52 -12.58 5.80
CA ALA A 27 -22.17 -13.51 4.73
C ALA A 27 -20.86 -13.09 4.05
N LEU A 28 -20.26 -13.99 3.28
CA LEU A 28 -19.14 -13.63 2.43
C LEU A 28 -19.62 -12.73 1.27
N VAL A 29 -19.04 -11.54 1.18
CA VAL A 29 -19.32 -10.57 0.12
C VAL A 29 -18.20 -10.66 -0.94
N PRO A 30 -18.50 -10.40 -2.22
CA PRO A 30 -17.46 -10.27 -3.23
C PRO A 30 -16.44 -9.18 -2.87
N VAL A 31 -15.15 -9.47 -3.08
CA VAL A 31 -14.07 -8.49 -2.87
C VAL A 31 -14.16 -7.43 -3.97
N THR A 32 -14.29 -6.16 -3.60
CA THR A 32 -14.25 -5.06 -4.55
C THR A 32 -12.84 -4.84 -5.07
N ALA A 33 -12.71 -4.26 -6.27
CA ALA A 33 -11.40 -3.96 -6.85
C ALA A 33 -10.55 -3.06 -5.92
N GLU A 34 -11.16 -2.09 -5.24
CA GLU A 34 -10.47 -1.18 -4.32
C GLU A 34 -9.87 -1.91 -3.12
N VAL A 35 -10.64 -2.82 -2.51
CA VAL A 35 -10.17 -3.67 -1.40
C VAL A 35 -9.02 -4.56 -1.88
N ALA A 36 -9.16 -5.17 -3.07
CA ALA A 36 -8.11 -5.98 -3.65
C ALA A 36 -6.83 -5.16 -3.90
N TYR A 37 -6.94 -3.95 -4.46
CA TYR A 37 -5.80 -3.08 -4.71
C TYR A 37 -5.11 -2.63 -3.42
N LEU A 38 -5.87 -2.26 -2.39
CA LEU A 38 -5.31 -1.92 -1.07
C LEU A 38 -4.43 -3.03 -0.51
N VAL A 39 -4.91 -4.26 -0.54
CA VAL A 39 -4.17 -5.42 -0.01
C VAL A 39 -2.98 -5.75 -0.90
N LEU A 40 -3.19 -5.93 -2.21
CA LEU A 40 -2.13 -6.36 -3.12
C LEU A 40 -1.00 -5.33 -3.19
N PHE A 41 -1.31 -4.06 -3.42
CA PHE A 41 -0.29 -3.02 -3.54
C PHE A 41 0.25 -2.57 -2.18
N GLY A 42 -0.49 -2.75 -1.09
CA GLY A 42 0.06 -2.68 0.25
C GLY A 42 1.17 -3.72 0.47
N ILE A 43 0.94 -4.98 0.08
CA ILE A 43 1.95 -6.05 0.13
C ILE A 43 3.14 -5.73 -0.79
N VAL A 44 2.90 -5.28 -2.02
CA VAL A 44 3.99 -4.89 -2.94
C VAL A 44 4.84 -3.76 -2.34
N GLY A 45 4.23 -2.78 -1.68
CA GLY A 45 4.95 -1.75 -0.94
C GLY A 45 5.84 -2.31 0.18
N LEU A 46 5.35 -3.31 0.92
CA LEU A 46 6.14 -4.02 1.95
C LEU A 46 7.28 -4.85 1.35
N ILE A 47 7.05 -5.48 0.19
CA ILE A 47 8.11 -6.16 -0.58
C ILE A 47 9.17 -5.15 -1.01
N GLY A 48 8.76 -3.98 -1.50
CA GLY A 48 9.67 -2.87 -1.84
C GLY A 48 10.56 -2.48 -0.66
N TYR A 49 10.02 -2.42 0.55
CA TYR A 49 10.82 -2.21 1.76
C TYR A 49 11.82 -3.35 2.03
N GLY A 50 11.41 -4.61 1.85
CA GLY A 50 12.30 -5.76 1.97
C GLY A 50 13.47 -5.69 0.99
N VAL A 51 13.18 -5.39 -0.28
CA VAL A 51 14.18 -5.22 -1.35
C VAL A 51 15.10 -4.02 -1.06
N ALA A 52 14.58 -2.93 -0.49
CA ALA A 52 15.36 -1.74 -0.17
C ALA A 52 16.51 -2.02 0.81
N LYS A 53 16.43 -3.08 1.63
CA LYS A 53 17.53 -3.49 2.52
C LYS A 53 18.77 -3.99 1.78
N GLN A 54 18.59 -4.48 0.56
CA GLN A 54 19.68 -5.01 -0.28
C GLN A 54 20.03 -4.03 -1.40
N ASN A 55 19.02 -3.36 -1.97
CA ASN A 55 19.18 -2.36 -3.02
C ASN A 55 18.10 -1.29 -2.87
N VAL A 56 18.49 -0.13 -2.35
CA VAL A 56 17.54 0.97 -2.05
C VAL A 56 16.86 1.49 -3.32
N GLN A 57 17.58 1.57 -4.44
CA GLN A 57 17.01 2.08 -5.69
C GLN A 57 15.88 1.17 -6.19
N ASN A 58 16.11 -0.15 -6.23
CA ASN A 58 15.10 -1.11 -6.65
C ASN A 58 13.92 -1.17 -5.68
N GLY A 59 14.19 -1.19 -4.37
CA GLY A 59 13.15 -1.23 -3.35
C GLY A 59 12.24 -0.01 -3.37
N SER A 60 12.82 1.18 -3.53
CA SER A 60 12.07 2.41 -3.67
C SER A 60 11.27 2.48 -4.97
N LEU A 61 11.77 1.92 -6.07
CA LEU A 61 11.05 1.89 -7.34
C LEU A 61 9.79 1.00 -7.22
N ILE A 62 9.92 -0.17 -6.61
CA ILE A 62 8.79 -1.07 -6.31
C ILE A 62 7.76 -0.35 -5.43
N ALA A 63 8.21 0.33 -4.38
CA ALA A 63 7.32 1.05 -3.47
C ALA A 63 6.65 2.27 -4.13
N ALA A 64 7.35 2.97 -5.03
CA ALA A 64 6.78 4.07 -5.79
C ALA A 64 5.70 3.59 -6.76
N ILE A 65 5.92 2.46 -7.45
CA ILE A 65 4.91 1.85 -8.33
C ILE A 65 3.68 1.47 -7.51
N ALA A 66 3.87 0.80 -6.37
CA ALA A 66 2.77 0.46 -5.47
C ALA A 66 2.00 1.70 -4.99
N GLY A 67 2.71 2.75 -4.60
CA GLY A 67 2.11 4.02 -4.19
C GLY A 67 1.30 4.69 -5.31
N LEU A 68 1.84 4.74 -6.53
CA LEU A 68 1.12 5.29 -7.69
C LEU A 68 -0.16 4.52 -8.00
N VAL A 69 -0.11 3.19 -7.91
CA VAL A 69 -1.30 2.37 -8.15
C VAL A 69 -2.37 2.63 -7.11
N LEU A 70 -2.01 2.74 -5.82
CA LEU A 70 -2.96 3.09 -4.78
C LEU A 70 -3.58 4.48 -5.00
N VAL A 71 -2.80 5.48 -5.40
CA VAL A 71 -3.32 6.82 -5.72
C VAL A 71 -4.26 6.79 -6.93
N ALA A 72 -3.94 6.00 -7.95
CA ALA A 72 -4.68 6.00 -9.22
C ALA A 72 -5.96 5.14 -9.20
N PHE A 73 -5.95 4.03 -8.46
CA PHE A 73 -6.99 2.99 -8.56
C PHE A 73 -7.78 2.73 -7.28
N VAL A 74 -7.36 3.29 -6.14
CA VAL A 74 -8.13 3.22 -4.90
C VAL A 74 -8.76 4.57 -4.65
N SER A 75 -10.10 4.64 -4.71
CA SER A 75 -10.81 5.90 -4.54
C SER A 75 -10.76 6.42 -3.10
N GLY A 76 -11.06 7.71 -2.96
CA GLY A 76 -11.19 8.37 -1.66
C GLY A 76 -9.86 8.63 -0.95
N THR A 77 -9.98 9.06 0.31
CA THR A 77 -8.85 9.47 1.14
C THR A 77 -7.93 8.32 1.51
N THR A 78 -8.45 7.10 1.66
CA THR A 78 -7.63 5.92 2.03
C THR A 78 -6.60 5.60 0.96
N GLY A 79 -7.00 5.49 -0.30
CA GLY A 79 -6.10 5.25 -1.43
C GLY A 79 -5.05 6.35 -1.57
N LEU A 80 -5.50 7.61 -1.50
CA LEU A 80 -4.62 8.77 -1.55
C LEU A 80 -3.57 8.75 -0.42
N ILE A 81 -3.98 8.61 0.84
CA ILE A 81 -3.08 8.68 2.00
C ILE A 81 -2.08 7.53 1.96
N THR A 82 -2.56 6.29 1.76
CA THR A 82 -1.67 5.11 1.73
C THR A 82 -0.70 5.16 0.56
N GLY A 83 -1.16 5.57 -0.62
CA GLY A 83 -0.32 5.74 -1.80
C GLY A 83 0.71 6.84 -1.65
N LEU A 84 0.34 8.00 -1.12
CA LEU A 84 1.26 9.09 -0.83
C LEU A 84 2.29 8.70 0.24
N LEU A 85 1.89 7.98 1.29
CA LEU A 85 2.83 7.47 2.29
C LEU A 85 3.89 6.54 1.68
N LEU A 86 3.48 5.67 0.74
CA LEU A 86 4.42 4.83 -0.02
C LEU A 86 5.36 5.67 -0.89
N LEU A 87 4.83 6.67 -1.60
CA LEU A 87 5.62 7.56 -2.45
C LEU A 87 6.62 8.40 -1.65
N PHE A 88 6.18 9.05 -0.58
CA PHE A 88 7.07 9.78 0.33
C PHE A 88 8.09 8.86 0.96
N GLY A 89 7.71 7.63 1.30
CA GLY A 89 8.65 6.61 1.73
C GLY A 89 9.73 6.32 0.69
N ALA A 90 9.34 6.07 -0.55
CA ALA A 90 10.26 5.78 -1.64
C ALA A 90 11.25 6.95 -1.88
N ILE A 91 10.74 8.19 -1.91
CA ILE A 91 11.55 9.40 -2.07
C ILE A 91 12.52 9.55 -0.89
N TRP A 92 12.02 9.41 0.34
CA TRP A 92 12.85 9.49 1.54
C TRP A 92 13.97 8.46 1.53
N SER A 93 13.64 7.22 1.17
CA SER A 93 14.63 6.14 1.12
C SER A 93 15.70 6.42 0.07
N LEU A 94 15.35 6.97 -1.09
CA LEU A 94 16.34 7.41 -2.09
C LEU A 94 17.20 8.56 -1.57
N ALA A 95 16.59 9.57 -0.97
CA ALA A 95 17.28 10.77 -0.48
C ALA A 95 18.26 10.45 0.65
N ALA A 96 17.88 9.57 1.58
CA ALA A 96 18.69 9.18 2.73
C ALA A 96 19.86 8.25 2.39
N THR A 97 19.96 7.79 1.13
CA THR A 97 21.05 6.90 0.66
C THR A 97 22.11 7.66 -0.13
N ARG A 98 21.92 8.97 -0.34
CA ARG A 98 22.93 9.88 -0.91
C ARG A 98 23.71 10.54 0.22
#